data_AF-A0A355U4H6-F1
#
_entry.id   AF-A0A355U4H6-F1
#
_cell.length_a   1.000
_cell.length_b   1.000
_cell.length_c   1.000
_cell.angle_alpha   90.00
_cell.angle_beta   90.00
_cell.angle_gamma   90.00
#
_symmetry.space_group_name_H-M   'P 1'
#
loop_
_entity.id
_entity.type
_entity.pdbx_description
1 polymer ?
#
loop_
_entity_poly.entity_id
_entity_poly.type
_entity_poly.pdbx_seq_one_letter_code
_entity_poly.pdbx_strand_id
1 'polypeptide(L)'
;NSLAPKNFLRYQYDCVHEDQVRWMKGVADRSKKGSSYLPSLGFLHIPPKEYGSAEEILKKDPSKSLLGENHEKACPTLISSSFFETAKEINMKGMFFGHDHANDSVTEYEGMLMGYGVKSNTELYYHKDEKGFTLTGYAVYELRKDQSWSIQHTYVDYSTKEVRRSSIWESAL
;
A
#
# COMPACT_ATOMS: atom_id res chain seq x y z
N ASN A 1 24.09 6.55 3.15
CA ASN A 1 25.29 6.92 2.36
C ASN A 1 25.83 8.28 2.79
N SER A 2 26.88 8.29 3.60
CA SER A 2 27.44 9.47 4.29
C SER A 2 28.56 10.21 3.53
N LEU A 3 28.69 10.01 2.22
CA LEU A 3 29.76 10.59 1.40
C LEU A 3 29.40 11.91 0.70
N ALA A 4 28.22 12.49 0.95
CA ALA A 4 27.85 13.78 0.34
C ALA A 4 28.52 14.97 1.07
N PRO A 5 29.24 15.87 0.36
CA PRO A 5 29.84 17.09 0.93
C PRO A 5 28.81 17.99 1.62
N LYS A 6 29.25 18.76 2.62
CA LYS A 6 28.40 19.54 3.54
C LYS A 6 27.45 20.57 2.89
N ASN A 7 27.62 20.91 1.61
CA ASN A 7 26.88 21.97 0.91
C ASN A 7 26.06 21.48 -0.32
N PHE A 8 25.81 20.18 -0.44
CA PHE A 8 24.88 19.66 -1.45
C PHE A 8 23.49 19.43 -0.86
N LEU A 9 22.45 19.67 -1.67
CA LEU A 9 21.09 19.21 -1.41
C LEU A 9 21.12 17.69 -1.17
N ARG A 10 21.04 17.29 0.10
CA ARG A 10 20.78 15.89 0.46
C ARG A 10 19.30 15.65 0.20
N TYR A 11 18.97 15.04 -0.93
CA TYR A 11 17.66 14.45 -1.13
C TYR A 11 17.51 13.32 -0.11
N GLN A 12 16.75 13.60 0.94
CA GLN A 12 16.32 12.56 1.87
C GLN A 12 15.20 11.78 1.21
N TYR A 13 15.15 10.48 1.52
CA TYR A 13 14.05 9.63 1.08
C TYR A 13 12.74 10.17 1.67
N ASP A 14 11.72 10.31 0.83
CA ASP A 14 10.55 11.13 1.16
C ASP A 14 9.59 10.43 2.13
N CYS A 15 8.65 11.18 2.68
CA CYS A 15 7.58 10.67 3.55
C CYS A 15 6.30 11.50 3.35
N VAL A 16 5.20 11.13 4.02
CA VAL A 16 4.06 12.03 4.14
C VAL A 16 4.43 13.15 5.10
N HIS A 17 4.24 14.40 4.69
CA HIS A 17 4.61 15.58 5.47
C HIS A 17 3.46 16.01 6.39
N GLU A 18 3.77 16.65 7.51
CA GLU A 18 2.78 17.01 8.54
C GLU A 18 1.69 17.98 8.04
N ASP A 19 1.96 18.80 7.03
CA ASP A 19 0.94 19.62 6.37
C ASP A 19 -0.04 18.79 5.53
N GLN A 20 0.45 17.75 4.85
CA GLN A 20 -0.40 16.76 4.17
C GLN A 20 -1.25 15.98 5.17
N VAL A 21 -0.68 15.59 6.32
CA VAL A 21 -1.42 14.94 7.41
C VAL A 21 -2.52 15.85 7.95
N ARG A 22 -2.21 17.13 8.25
CA ARG A 22 -3.21 18.12 8.69
C ARG A 22 -4.30 18.34 7.65
N TRP A 23 -3.93 18.41 6.37
CA TRP A 23 -4.90 18.53 5.28
C TRP A 23 -5.83 17.32 5.22
N MET A 24 -5.28 16.10 5.24
CA MET A 24 -6.03 14.84 5.23
C MET A 24 -7.02 14.79 6.40
N LYS A 25 -6.54 15.09 7.62
CA LYS A 25 -7.39 15.16 8.81
C LYS A 25 -8.51 16.19 8.66
N GLY A 26 -8.20 17.37 8.15
CA GLY A 26 -9.19 18.42 7.89
C GLY A 26 -10.26 18.00 6.87
N VAL A 27 -9.91 17.21 5.84
CA VAL A 27 -10.88 16.62 4.90
C VAL A 27 -11.78 15.62 5.62
N ALA A 28 -11.21 14.75 6.45
CA ALA A 28 -11.97 13.76 7.21
C ALA A 28 -12.92 14.42 8.22
N ASP A 29 -12.47 15.47 8.93
CA ASP A 29 -13.28 16.25 9.86
C ASP A 29 -14.50 16.88 9.18
N ARG A 30 -14.32 17.45 7.98
CA ARG A 30 -15.43 18.02 7.19
C ARG A 30 -16.37 16.96 6.62
N SER A 31 -15.93 15.72 6.53
CA SER A 31 -16.68 14.60 5.95
C SER A 31 -17.39 13.73 7.00
N LYS A 32 -17.30 14.09 8.30
CA LYS A 32 -17.95 13.37 9.39
C LYS A 32 -19.46 13.26 9.19
N LYS A 33 -20.03 12.12 9.57
CA LYS A 33 -21.47 11.95 9.77
C LYS A 33 -21.76 11.97 11.27
N GLY A 34 -22.21 13.12 11.78
CA GLY A 34 -22.30 13.35 13.21
C GLY A 34 -20.90 13.44 13.84
N SER A 35 -20.63 12.64 14.87
CA SER A 35 -19.31 12.55 15.50
C SER A 35 -18.39 11.50 14.87
N SER A 36 -18.88 10.68 13.93
CA SER A 36 -18.16 9.54 13.38
C SER A 36 -17.43 9.88 12.07
N TYR A 37 -16.17 9.47 11.97
CA TYR A 37 -15.43 9.49 10.71
C TYR A 37 -15.92 8.40 9.75
N LEU A 38 -16.09 8.76 8.48
CA LEU A 38 -16.37 7.80 7.42
C LEU A 38 -15.14 6.94 7.16
N PRO A 39 -15.31 5.64 6.82
CA PRO A 39 -14.19 4.82 6.42
C PRO A 39 -13.56 5.36 5.13
N SER A 40 -12.24 5.31 5.07
CA SER A 40 -11.45 5.77 3.93
C SER A 40 -10.34 4.79 3.57
N LEU A 41 -9.86 4.85 2.33
CA LEU A 41 -8.63 4.19 1.89
C LEU A 41 -7.59 5.25 1.53
N GLY A 42 -6.33 5.01 1.88
CA GLY A 42 -5.19 5.84 1.51
C GLY A 42 -4.40 5.21 0.37
N PHE A 43 -3.97 6.03 -0.60
CA PHE A 43 -3.11 5.61 -1.70
C PHE A 43 -1.83 6.47 -1.70
N LEU A 44 -0.68 5.83 -1.57
CA LEU A 44 0.62 6.47 -1.44
C LEU A 44 1.57 5.97 -2.52
N HIS A 45 2.64 6.71 -2.81
CA HIS A 45 3.72 6.15 -3.61
C HIS A 45 4.67 5.33 -2.74
N ILE A 46 5.23 5.95 -1.69
CA ILE A 46 6.18 5.34 -0.76
C ILE A 46 5.43 4.74 0.43
N PRO A 47 5.76 3.51 0.87
CA PRO A 47 5.14 2.92 2.06
C PRO A 47 5.47 3.73 3.33
N PRO A 48 4.51 3.90 4.25
CA PRO A 48 4.81 4.49 5.55
C PRO A 48 5.74 3.58 6.36
N LYS A 49 6.42 4.15 7.36
CA LYS A 49 7.42 3.45 8.18
C LYS A 49 6.87 2.17 8.81
N GLU A 50 5.60 2.21 9.21
CA GLU A 50 4.87 1.14 9.87
C GLU A 50 4.71 -0.10 9.00
N TYR A 51 4.76 0.05 7.66
CA TYR A 51 4.78 -1.11 6.78
C TYR A 51 6.03 -1.96 6.96
N GLY A 52 7.16 -1.40 7.42
CA GLY A 52 8.34 -2.20 7.78
C GLY A 52 8.03 -3.23 8.87
N SER A 53 7.19 -2.90 9.85
CA SER A 53 6.73 -3.86 10.86
C SER A 53 5.78 -4.91 10.27
N ALA A 54 4.86 -4.49 9.40
CA ALA A 54 3.93 -5.39 8.71
C ALA A 54 4.68 -6.39 7.80
N GLU A 55 5.70 -5.92 7.08
CA GLU A 55 6.56 -6.75 6.23
C GLU A 55 7.32 -7.81 7.05
N GLU A 56 7.84 -7.43 8.23
CA GLU A 56 8.52 -8.40 9.12
C GLU A 56 7.57 -9.46 9.68
N ILE A 57 6.30 -9.11 9.91
CA ILE A 57 5.27 -10.09 10.26
C ILE A 57 5.02 -11.05 9.09
N LEU A 58 4.85 -10.51 7.88
CA LEU A 58 4.67 -11.31 6.66
C LEU A 58 5.83 -12.27 6.39
N LYS A 59 7.09 -11.81 6.55
CA LYS A 59 8.27 -12.67 6.37
C LYS A 59 8.32 -13.83 7.36
N LYS A 60 7.87 -13.61 8.60
CA LYS A 60 7.85 -14.64 9.65
C LYS A 60 6.69 -15.61 9.47
N ASP A 61 5.56 -15.13 8.97
CA ASP A 61 4.36 -15.92 8.74
C ASP A 61 3.70 -15.53 7.41
N PRO A 62 4.13 -16.16 6.29
CA PRO A 62 3.57 -15.89 4.96
C PRO A 62 2.07 -16.16 4.87
N SER A 63 1.47 -16.94 5.78
CA SER A 63 0.03 -17.18 5.81
C SER A 63 -0.79 -15.93 6.17
N LYS A 64 -0.13 -14.86 6.64
CA LYS A 64 -0.73 -13.54 6.88
C LYS A 64 -0.92 -12.73 5.60
N SER A 65 -0.35 -13.15 4.47
CA SER A 65 -0.63 -12.52 3.19
C SER A 65 -2.08 -12.79 2.78
N LEU A 66 -2.86 -11.73 2.63
CA LEU A 66 -4.25 -11.79 2.20
C LEU A 66 -4.36 -11.83 0.67
N LEU A 67 -3.42 -11.18 -0.01
CA LEU A 67 -3.27 -11.13 -1.46
C LEU A 67 -1.79 -11.01 -1.81
N GLY A 68 -1.39 -11.53 -2.98
CA GLY A 68 -0.06 -11.33 -3.55
C GLY A 68 1.11 -11.81 -2.69
N GLU A 69 2.31 -11.42 -3.10
CA GLU A 69 3.57 -11.76 -2.46
C GLU A 69 4.59 -10.62 -2.64
N ASN A 70 5.58 -10.56 -1.75
CA ASN A 70 6.71 -9.65 -1.92
C ASN A 70 7.88 -10.41 -2.56
N HIS A 71 8.36 -9.93 -3.70
CA HIS A 71 9.51 -10.49 -4.40
C HIS A 71 10.75 -9.60 -4.35
N GLU A 72 10.69 -8.49 -3.60
CA GLU A 72 11.83 -7.68 -3.22
C GLU A 72 11.71 -7.16 -1.79
N LYS A 73 12.81 -6.64 -1.24
CA LYS A 73 12.78 -6.00 0.07
C LYS A 73 12.01 -4.69 -0.04
N ALA A 74 10.99 -4.50 0.79
CA ALA A 74 10.27 -3.24 0.87
C ALA A 74 11.20 -2.08 1.23
N CYS A 75 10.95 -0.91 0.65
CA CYS A 75 11.65 0.33 0.95
C CYS A 75 10.71 1.35 1.60
N PRO A 76 10.14 1.09 2.80
CA PRO A 76 9.33 2.09 3.49
C PRO A 76 10.19 3.30 3.88
N THR A 77 9.52 4.45 4.08
CA THR A 77 10.21 5.61 4.64
C THR A 77 10.74 5.31 6.04
N LEU A 78 11.93 5.81 6.36
CA LEU A 78 12.52 5.69 7.71
C LEU A 78 12.13 6.88 8.62
N ILE A 79 11.55 7.92 8.02
CA ILE A 79 11.12 9.13 8.70
C ILE A 79 9.82 8.84 9.44
N SER A 80 9.83 9.08 10.76
CA SER A 80 8.61 9.01 11.55
C SER A 80 7.74 10.23 11.29
N SER A 81 6.43 10.03 11.15
CA SER A 81 5.43 11.08 10.99
C SER A 81 4.17 10.75 11.80
N SER A 82 3.27 11.71 11.96
CA SER A 82 1.96 11.49 12.59
C SER A 82 0.96 10.80 11.66
N PHE A 83 1.35 10.45 10.43
CA PHE A 83 0.44 9.97 9.38
C PHE A 83 -0.32 8.70 9.79
N PHE A 84 0.37 7.65 10.23
CA PHE A 84 -0.25 6.37 10.57
C PHE A 84 -1.23 6.47 11.74
N GLU A 85 -0.83 7.16 12.82
CA GLU A 85 -1.70 7.40 13.96
C GLU A 85 -2.91 8.26 13.60
N THR A 86 -2.71 9.31 12.80
CA THR A 86 -3.82 10.14 12.31
C THR A 86 -4.76 9.34 11.42
N ALA A 87 -4.24 8.47 10.57
CA ALA A 87 -5.04 7.60 9.71
C ALA A 87 -5.93 6.65 10.52
N LYS A 88 -5.40 6.05 11.60
CA LYS A 88 -6.18 5.27 12.56
C LYS A 88 -7.29 6.13 13.19
N GLU A 89 -6.95 7.34 13.64
CA GLU A 89 -7.91 8.28 14.26
C GLU A 89 -9.08 8.62 13.34
N ILE A 90 -8.81 8.85 12.05
CA ILE A 90 -9.83 9.23 11.05
C ILE A 90 -10.54 8.02 10.42
N ASN A 91 -10.44 6.84 11.02
CA ASN A 91 -11.12 5.62 10.56
C ASN A 91 -10.66 5.14 9.17
N MET A 92 -9.40 5.36 8.79
CA MET A 92 -8.84 4.77 7.57
C MET A 92 -8.77 3.24 7.70
N LYS A 93 -9.30 2.53 6.71
CA LYS A 93 -9.42 1.06 6.69
C LYS A 93 -8.30 0.37 5.94
N GLY A 94 -7.64 1.08 5.02
CA GLY A 94 -6.52 0.53 4.28
C GLY A 94 -5.58 1.59 3.72
N MET A 95 -4.32 1.22 3.55
CA MET A 95 -3.25 2.00 2.93
C MET A 95 -2.56 1.18 1.86
N PHE A 96 -2.57 1.68 0.64
CA PHE A 96 -2.01 1.00 -0.52
C PHE A 96 -0.91 1.82 -1.16
N PHE A 97 0.19 1.19 -1.54
CA PHE A 97 1.35 1.89 -2.05
C PHE A 97 1.96 1.23 -3.30
N GLY A 98 2.90 1.95 -3.92
CA GLY A 98 3.71 1.47 -5.04
C GLY A 98 5.16 1.41 -4.61
N HIS A 99 6.04 2.08 -5.36
CA HIS A 99 7.48 2.21 -5.11
C HIS A 99 8.30 0.94 -5.32
N ASP A 100 7.96 -0.17 -4.67
CA ASP A 100 8.64 -1.46 -4.82
C ASP A 100 7.93 -2.28 -5.91
N HIS A 101 8.52 -2.30 -7.11
CA HIS A 101 7.93 -2.74 -8.37
C HIS A 101 7.70 -4.25 -8.52
N ALA A 102 8.26 -5.06 -7.63
CA ALA A 102 8.13 -6.51 -7.58
C ALA A 102 7.30 -6.99 -6.38
N ASN A 103 6.74 -6.07 -5.59
CA ASN A 103 5.90 -6.40 -4.46
C ASN A 103 4.43 -6.14 -4.77
N ASP A 104 3.58 -7.09 -4.38
CA ASP A 104 2.14 -6.96 -4.47
C ASP A 104 1.42 -7.60 -3.27
N SER A 105 2.13 -7.83 -2.14
CA SER A 105 1.46 -8.38 -0.97
C SER A 105 0.53 -7.38 -0.29
N VAL A 106 -0.57 -7.88 0.27
CA VAL A 106 -1.50 -7.14 1.13
C VAL A 106 -1.69 -7.91 2.43
N THR A 107 -1.60 -7.23 3.57
CA THR A 107 -1.71 -7.81 4.90
C THR A 107 -2.50 -6.91 5.84
N GLU A 108 -2.88 -7.43 7.00
CA GLU A 108 -3.46 -6.62 8.07
C GLU A 108 -2.40 -6.26 9.10
N TYR A 109 -2.33 -4.98 9.46
CA TYR A 109 -1.47 -4.48 10.52
C TYR A 109 -2.22 -3.44 11.37
N GLU A 110 -2.31 -3.69 12.68
CA GLU A 110 -3.04 -2.85 13.65
C GLU A 110 -4.47 -2.47 13.22
N GLY A 111 -5.21 -3.41 12.63
CA GLY A 111 -6.60 -3.20 12.22
C GLY A 111 -6.77 -2.40 10.92
N MET A 112 -5.67 -2.19 10.17
CA MET A 112 -5.67 -1.56 8.86
C MET A 112 -5.06 -2.51 7.83
N LEU A 113 -5.68 -2.60 6.65
CA LEU A 113 -5.06 -3.30 5.53
C LEU A 113 -3.92 -2.47 4.96
N MET A 114 -2.77 -3.08 4.76
CA MET A 114 -1.59 -2.42 4.21
C MET A 114 -0.99 -3.29 3.13
N GLY A 115 -0.62 -2.70 2.00
CA GLY A 115 -0.02 -3.49 0.93
C GLY A 115 0.26 -2.71 -0.33
N TYR A 116 0.79 -3.43 -1.31
CA TYR A 116 1.09 -2.87 -2.61
C TYR A 116 -0.11 -3.02 -3.56
N GLY A 117 -0.21 -2.12 -4.52
CA GLY A 117 -0.95 -2.41 -5.75
C GLY A 117 -0.21 -3.44 -6.60
N VAL A 118 -0.64 -3.60 -7.85
CA VAL A 118 0.10 -4.40 -8.84
C VAL A 118 0.72 -3.45 -9.86
N LYS A 119 2.01 -3.62 -10.15
CA LYS A 119 2.73 -2.80 -11.13
C LYS A 119 2.14 -2.97 -12.52
N SER A 120 1.79 -1.87 -13.18
CA SER A 120 1.02 -1.94 -14.42
C SER A 120 1.79 -2.24 -15.69
N ASN A 121 3.12 -2.16 -15.72
CA ASN A 121 3.89 -2.40 -16.94
C ASN A 121 5.23 -3.10 -16.65
N THR A 122 5.97 -3.41 -17.71
CA THR A 122 7.26 -4.09 -17.65
C THR A 122 8.47 -3.14 -17.68
N GLU A 123 8.27 -1.85 -17.40
CA GLU A 123 9.34 -0.85 -17.41
C GLU A 123 10.20 -0.94 -16.13
N LEU A 124 11.49 -0.55 -16.20
CA LEU A 124 12.53 -0.86 -15.21
C LEU A 124 12.68 -2.37 -14.91
N TYR A 125 12.00 -2.85 -13.88
CA TYR A 125 12.07 -4.23 -13.39
C TYR A 125 10.71 -4.70 -12.88
N TYR A 126 10.48 -6.01 -12.91
CA TYR A 126 9.23 -6.65 -12.54
C TYR A 126 9.50 -8.13 -12.22
N HIS A 127 8.55 -8.80 -11.58
CA HIS A 127 8.66 -10.22 -11.25
C HIS A 127 7.94 -11.10 -12.26
N LYS A 128 8.46 -12.32 -12.47
CA LYS A 128 7.79 -13.41 -13.16
C LYS A 128 7.70 -14.60 -12.21
N ASP A 129 6.56 -15.26 -12.18
CA ASP A 129 6.41 -16.49 -11.41
C ASP A 129 7.29 -17.62 -11.97
N GLU A 130 7.34 -18.75 -11.24
CA GLU A 130 8.13 -19.93 -11.64
C GLU A 130 7.74 -20.51 -13.01
N LYS A 131 6.53 -20.20 -13.50
CA LYS A 131 6.01 -20.63 -14.80
C LYS A 131 6.28 -19.59 -15.90
N GLY A 132 6.98 -18.52 -15.58
CA GLY A 132 7.34 -17.44 -16.49
C GLY A 132 6.22 -16.44 -16.77
N PHE A 133 5.11 -16.51 -16.03
CA PHE A 133 4.02 -15.55 -16.15
C PHE A 133 4.39 -14.24 -15.46
N THR A 134 4.18 -13.13 -16.16
CA THR A 134 4.54 -11.80 -15.70
C THR A 134 3.54 -11.27 -14.67
N LEU A 135 4.01 -10.95 -13.47
CA LEU A 135 3.18 -10.39 -12.39
C LEU A 135 3.04 -8.87 -12.53
N THR A 136 2.47 -8.43 -13.65
CA THR A 136 2.09 -7.04 -13.90
C THR A 136 0.58 -6.90 -14.01
N GLY A 137 -0.01 -5.71 -13.83
CA GLY A 137 -1.45 -5.50 -13.96
C GLY A 137 -1.96 -4.36 -13.08
N TYR A 138 -2.99 -4.62 -12.29
CA TYR A 138 -3.59 -3.60 -11.42
C TYR A 138 -4.35 -4.22 -10.24
N ALA A 139 -4.49 -3.47 -9.17
CA ALA A 139 -5.42 -3.78 -8.08
C ALA A 139 -6.75 -3.06 -8.31
N VAL A 140 -7.86 -3.76 -8.09
CA VAL A 140 -9.22 -3.21 -8.15
C VAL A 140 -9.73 -3.03 -6.74
N TYR A 141 -10.23 -1.83 -6.45
CA TYR A 141 -10.83 -1.47 -5.17
C TYR A 141 -12.30 -1.13 -5.40
N GLU A 142 -13.22 -1.88 -4.79
CA GLU A 142 -14.65 -1.62 -4.89
C GLU A 142 -15.16 -1.04 -3.57
N LEU A 143 -15.75 0.16 -3.62
CA LEU A 143 -16.34 0.83 -2.47
C LEU A 143 -17.86 0.82 -2.58
N ARG A 144 -18.57 0.45 -1.51
CA ARG A 144 -20.03 0.28 -1.53
C ARG A 144 -20.74 1.25 -0.60
N LYS A 145 -22.03 1.45 -0.86
CA LYS A 145 -22.86 2.42 -0.11
C LYS A 145 -23.08 2.03 1.36
N ASP A 146 -23.05 0.73 1.65
CA ASP A 146 -23.10 0.19 3.01
C ASP A 146 -21.77 0.32 3.75
N GLN A 147 -20.76 0.93 3.13
CA GLN A 147 -19.40 1.15 3.64
C GLN A 147 -18.52 -0.11 3.66
N SER A 148 -19.02 -1.25 3.15
CA SER A 148 -18.16 -2.38 2.82
C SER A 148 -17.25 -2.05 1.63
N TRP A 149 -16.13 -2.74 1.55
CA TRP A 149 -15.21 -2.62 0.43
C TRP A 149 -14.46 -3.92 0.17
N SER A 150 -13.91 -4.06 -1.03
CA SER A 150 -13.08 -5.20 -1.40
C SER A 150 -11.87 -4.80 -2.22
N ILE A 151 -10.89 -5.70 -2.26
CA ILE A 151 -9.70 -5.60 -3.10
C ILE A 151 -9.46 -6.93 -3.84
N GLN A 152 -9.06 -6.82 -5.10
CA GLN A 152 -8.62 -7.94 -5.93
C GLN A 152 -7.42 -7.55 -6.79
N HIS A 153 -6.43 -8.42 -6.87
CA HIS A 153 -5.31 -8.27 -7.80
C HIS A 153 -5.67 -8.89 -9.15
N THR A 154 -5.51 -8.12 -10.21
CA THR A 154 -5.60 -8.60 -11.59
C THR A 154 -4.22 -8.52 -12.21
N TYR A 155 -3.71 -9.67 -12.63
CA TYR A 155 -2.46 -9.80 -13.34
C TYR A 155 -2.71 -9.99 -14.83
N VAL A 156 -1.91 -9.32 -15.63
CA VAL A 156 -1.90 -9.32 -17.08
C VAL A 156 -0.47 -9.60 -17.52
N ASP A 157 -0.25 -10.72 -18.19
CA ASP A 157 0.97 -10.94 -18.93
C ASP A 157 0.82 -10.31 -20.32
N TYR A 158 1.48 -9.18 -20.55
CA TYR A 158 1.34 -8.45 -21.81
C TYR A 158 1.94 -9.18 -23.02
N SER A 159 2.82 -10.15 -22.80
CA SER A 159 3.42 -10.94 -23.89
C SER A 159 2.48 -12.03 -24.39
N THR A 160 1.74 -12.68 -23.49
CA THR A 160 0.78 -13.75 -23.81
C THR A 160 -0.67 -13.27 -23.89
N LYS A 161 -0.95 -12.07 -23.36
CA LYS A 161 -2.29 -11.51 -23.13
C LYS A 161 -3.15 -12.33 -22.17
N GLU A 162 -2.53 -13.22 -21.39
CA GLU A 162 -3.21 -13.99 -20.35
C GLU A 162 -3.55 -13.08 -19.15
N VAL A 163 -4.73 -13.29 -18.58
CA VAL A 163 -5.19 -12.56 -17.39
C VAL A 163 -5.47 -13.54 -16.25
N ARG A 164 -4.86 -13.31 -15.09
CA ARG A 164 -5.10 -14.04 -13.84
C ARG A 164 -5.68 -13.10 -12.81
N ARG A 165 -6.54 -13.61 -11.93
CA ARG A 165 -7.10 -12.84 -10.82
C ARG A 165 -6.87 -13.58 -9.52
N SER A 166 -6.52 -12.85 -8.47
CA SER A 166 -6.49 -13.38 -7.11
C SER A 166 -7.90 -13.68 -6.61
N SER A 167 -7.99 -14.30 -5.43
CA SER A 167 -9.19 -14.19 -4.59
C SER A 167 -9.55 -12.72 -4.33
N ILE A 168 -10.80 -12.49 -3.97
CA ILE A 168 -11.27 -11.20 -3.49
C ILE A 168 -11.13 -11.21 -1.97
N TRP A 169 -10.42 -10.22 -1.43
CA TRP A 169 -10.54 -9.91 -0.01
C TRP A 169 -11.65 -8.88 0.16
N GLU A 170 -12.49 -9.05 1.18
CA GLU A 170 -13.64 -8.18 1.43
C GLU A 170 -13.79 -7.90 2.92
N SER A 171 -14.09 -6.66 3.27
CA SER A 171 -14.41 -6.28 4.64
C SER A 171 -15.75 -6.87 5.05
N ALA A 172 -15.81 -7.51 6.22
CA ALA A 172 -17.07 -7.91 6.82
C ALA A 172 -17.96 -6.70 7.16
N LEU A 173 -19.28 -6.91 7.19
CA LEU A 173 -20.30 -5.95 7.63
C LEU A 173 -20.26 -5.71 9.14
#